data_AF-A0A650CZ00-F1
#
_entry.id   AF-A0A650CZ00-F1
#
_cell.length_a   1.000
_cell.length_b   1.000
_cell.length_c   1.000
_cell.angle_alpha   90.00
_cell.angle_beta   90.00
_cell.angle_gamma   90.00
#
_symmetry.space_group_name_H-M   'P 1'
#
loop_
_entity.id
_entity.type
_entity.pdbx_description
1 polymer ?
#
loop_
_entity_poly.entity_id
_entity_poly.type
_entity_poly.pdbx_seq_one_letter_code
_entity_poly.pdbx_strand_id
1 'polypeptide(L)'
;MTWKCPICGYENSDDALFCMQCGAKKPENVKAEPPAVQQEANQQPPISAQPSAEPQAQEQSSQPVVATEQPNQQLTSGGQSSVQTSVEQPIEQSVQQPSQTPPQSVSVGSATQQTLQTPAGKYYLIFIATPVSALNKSKLPLEFDVFESISIGRSPENVIVIPDPEISRRHAIISLEGGKLYIEDLNSTNGTYLYDGKLFQPVKGKQELAPGSIIKLGSNTMLKIVIE
;
A
#
# COMPACT_ATOMS: atom_id res chain seq x y z
N MET A 1 -4.84 -17.33 -20.61
CA MET A 1 -4.36 -16.15 -21.38
C MET A 1 -3.70 -15.20 -20.39
N THR A 2 -2.96 -14.18 -20.82
CA THR A 2 -2.43 -13.15 -19.90
C THR A 2 -2.91 -11.78 -20.35
N TRP A 3 -2.96 -10.81 -19.45
CA TRP A 3 -3.25 -9.41 -19.79
C TRP A 3 -2.13 -8.51 -19.32
N LYS A 4 -1.69 -7.62 -20.21
CA LYS A 4 -0.66 -6.63 -19.89
C LYS A 4 -1.32 -5.42 -19.24
N CYS A 5 -0.81 -5.02 -18.08
CA CYS A 5 -1.32 -3.86 -17.39
C CYS A 5 -1.07 -2.58 -18.20
N PRO A 6 -2.12 -1.76 -18.51
CA PRO A 6 -1.94 -0.53 -19.26
C PRO A 6 -1.24 0.57 -18.44
N ILE A 7 -1.12 0.39 -17.12
CA ILE A 7 -0.54 1.38 -16.20
C ILE A 7 0.95 1.15 -15.99
N CYS A 8 1.40 -0.10 -15.80
CA CYS A 8 2.80 -0.40 -15.50
C CYS A 8 3.47 -1.42 -16.44
N GLY A 9 2.72 -1.96 -17.41
CA GLY A 9 3.26 -2.94 -18.36
C GLY A 9 3.48 -4.35 -17.82
N TYR A 10 3.20 -4.62 -16.54
CA TYR A 10 3.35 -5.95 -15.95
C TYR A 10 2.35 -6.94 -16.54
N GLU A 11 2.79 -8.17 -16.78
CA GLU A 11 1.95 -9.23 -17.34
C GLU A 11 1.25 -10.01 -16.22
N ASN A 12 -0.09 -10.01 -16.26
CA ASN A 12 -0.93 -10.62 -15.24
C ASN A 12 -1.67 -11.82 -15.81
N SER A 13 -1.96 -12.81 -14.96
CA SER A 13 -2.83 -13.93 -15.29
C SER A 13 -4.23 -13.45 -15.69
N ASP A 14 -4.92 -14.16 -16.60
CA ASP A 14 -6.24 -13.73 -17.08
C ASP A 14 -7.34 -13.69 -16.01
N ASP A 15 -7.19 -14.48 -14.95
CA ASP A 15 -8.09 -14.50 -13.79
C ASP A 15 -7.84 -13.34 -12.81
N ALA A 16 -6.69 -12.67 -12.90
CA ALA A 16 -6.36 -11.52 -12.07
C ALA A 16 -7.25 -10.31 -12.43
N LEU A 17 -8.10 -9.89 -11.49
CA LEU A 17 -8.95 -8.70 -11.64
C LEU A 17 -8.17 -7.39 -11.51
N PHE A 18 -6.96 -7.44 -10.97
CA PHE A 18 -6.08 -6.29 -10.72
C PHE A 18 -4.64 -6.66 -11.02
N CYS A 19 -3.83 -5.68 -11.40
CA CYS A 19 -2.41 -5.88 -11.67
C CYS A 19 -1.65 -6.24 -10.38
N MET A 20 -0.86 -7.31 -10.35
CA MET A 20 -0.10 -7.68 -9.14
C MET A 20 1.00 -6.66 -8.82
N GLN A 21 1.55 -6.00 -9.84
CA GLN A 21 2.64 -5.03 -9.66
C GLN A 21 2.14 -3.68 -9.15
N CYS A 22 1.17 -3.08 -9.86
CA CYS A 22 0.70 -1.71 -9.59
C CYS A 22 -0.74 -1.64 -9.11
N GLY A 23 -1.46 -2.76 -9.12
CA GLY A 23 -2.83 -2.87 -8.63
C GLY A 23 -3.93 -2.21 -9.47
N ALA A 24 -3.61 -1.69 -10.65
CA ALA A 24 -4.62 -1.21 -11.58
C ALA A 24 -5.66 -2.29 -11.92
N LYS A 25 -6.96 -1.93 -11.93
CA LYS A 25 -8.04 -2.85 -12.32
C LYS A 25 -7.82 -3.33 -13.77
N LYS A 26 -8.07 -4.62 -14.01
CA LYS A 26 -8.10 -5.19 -15.36
C LYS A 26 -9.11 -4.41 -16.20
N PRO A 27 -8.72 -3.82 -17.34
CA PRO A 27 -9.66 -3.15 -18.21
C PRO A 27 -10.69 -4.19 -18.69
N GLU A 28 -11.96 -3.90 -18.44
CA GLU A 28 -13.04 -4.65 -19.07
C GLU A 28 -12.90 -4.43 -20.58
N ASN A 29 -12.98 -5.50 -21.37
CA ASN A 29 -12.81 -5.44 -22.82
C ASN A 29 -14.01 -4.70 -23.44
N VAL A 30 -14.07 -3.39 -23.24
CA VAL A 30 -14.98 -2.49 -23.94
C VAL A 30 -14.47 -2.47 -25.37
N LYS A 31 -15.18 -3.20 -26.22
CA LYS A 31 -15.08 -3.12 -27.68
C LYS A 31 -14.85 -1.65 -28.04
N ALA A 32 -13.64 -1.35 -28.53
CA ALA A 32 -13.24 0.00 -28.89
C ALA A 32 -14.24 0.54 -29.92
N GLU A 33 -15.13 1.42 -29.50
CA GLU A 33 -15.77 2.36 -30.41
C GLU A 33 -14.71 3.45 -30.66
N PRO A 34 -14.19 3.57 -31.89
CA PRO A 34 -13.20 4.61 -32.17
C PRO A 34 -13.83 5.99 -31.97
N PRO A 35 -13.07 7.00 -31.53
CA PRO A 35 -13.58 8.36 -31.49
C PRO A 35 -14.03 8.78 -32.88
N ALA A 36 -15.20 9.41 -32.97
CA ALA A 36 -15.72 10.00 -34.20
C ALA A 36 -14.71 11.01 -34.75
N VAL A 37 -13.97 10.60 -35.79
CA VAL A 37 -13.13 11.49 -36.60
C VAL A 37 -14.05 12.14 -37.63
N GLN A 38 -14.20 13.46 -37.51
CA GLN A 38 -14.81 14.29 -38.55
C GLN A 38 -14.00 14.15 -39.84
N GLN A 39 -14.71 13.79 -40.91
CA GLN A 39 -14.18 13.65 -42.25
C GLN A 39 -13.83 15.02 -42.82
N GLU A 40 -12.62 15.16 -43.35
CA GLU A 40 -12.40 16.04 -44.49
C GLU A 40 -11.45 15.37 -45.48
N ALA A 41 -11.95 15.25 -46.71
CA ALA A 41 -11.35 14.54 -47.82
C ALA A 41 -10.28 15.41 -48.50
N ASN A 42 -9.14 14.82 -48.86
CA ASN A 42 -8.53 15.13 -50.16
C ASN A 42 -7.47 14.12 -50.62
N GLN A 43 -7.84 13.40 -51.69
CA GLN A 43 -7.11 13.16 -52.94
C GLN A 43 -5.66 12.64 -52.89
N GLN A 44 -5.53 11.34 -53.22
CA GLN A 44 -4.38 10.62 -53.80
C GLN A 44 -4.34 10.83 -55.35
N PRO A 45 -3.37 10.32 -56.18
CA PRO A 45 -2.24 9.38 -55.98
C PRO A 45 -0.98 9.74 -56.85
N PRO A 46 -0.19 8.81 -57.46
CA PRO A 46 0.77 7.82 -56.89
C PRO A 46 2.19 7.94 -57.52
N ILE A 47 3.22 7.25 -56.98
CA ILE A 47 4.18 6.43 -57.78
C ILE A 47 5.22 5.64 -56.93
N SER A 48 5.13 4.31 -57.06
CA SER A 48 6.14 3.28 -57.35
C SER A 48 7.49 3.13 -56.59
N ALA A 49 7.71 1.89 -56.11
CA ALA A 49 8.86 0.98 -56.35
C ALA A 49 9.60 0.44 -55.10
N GLN A 50 9.62 -0.90 -54.96
CA GLN A 50 10.50 -1.75 -54.12
C GLN A 50 11.89 -1.94 -54.81
N PRO A 51 12.85 -2.83 -54.40
CA PRO A 51 13.10 -3.64 -53.18
C PRO A 51 14.59 -3.61 -52.67
N SER A 52 14.92 -4.47 -51.67
CA SER A 52 16.27 -5.02 -51.30
C SER A 52 17.08 -4.17 -50.28
N ALA A 53 17.86 -4.67 -49.32
CA ALA A 53 18.49 -5.97 -49.07
C ALA A 53 18.95 -6.12 -47.59
N GLU A 54 19.00 -7.34 -47.05
CA GLU A 54 20.00 -7.81 -46.06
C GLU A 54 21.33 -8.15 -46.81
N PRO A 55 22.48 -8.54 -46.20
CA PRO A 55 22.87 -8.73 -44.78
C PRO A 55 24.23 -8.07 -44.41
N GLN A 56 24.68 -8.18 -43.16
CA GLN A 56 25.99 -8.78 -42.78
C GLN A 56 26.43 -8.43 -41.35
N ALA A 57 26.86 -9.47 -40.67
CA ALA A 57 27.54 -9.50 -39.38
C ALA A 57 28.95 -8.89 -39.45
N GLN A 58 29.43 -8.33 -38.33
CA GLN A 58 30.85 -8.37 -37.97
C GLN A 58 31.02 -8.60 -36.46
N GLU A 59 31.61 -9.75 -36.17
CA GLU A 59 32.32 -10.11 -34.95
C GLU A 59 33.54 -9.20 -34.74
N GLN A 60 33.90 -8.90 -33.48
CA GLN A 60 35.28 -9.01 -33.01
C GLN A 60 35.42 -8.79 -31.48
N SER A 61 35.89 -9.84 -30.81
CA SER A 61 36.99 -9.90 -29.81
C SER A 61 37.10 -8.78 -28.76
N SER A 62 37.18 -9.07 -27.45
CA SER A 62 38.32 -9.76 -26.82
C SER A 62 38.03 -10.19 -25.37
N GLN A 63 38.57 -11.35 -24.98
CA GLN A 63 38.67 -11.90 -23.61
C GLN A 63 39.94 -11.36 -22.89
N PRO A 64 40.46 -11.99 -21.81
CA PRO A 64 40.06 -11.89 -20.40
C PRO A 64 41.23 -11.39 -19.50
N VAL A 65 40.97 -11.12 -18.22
CA VAL A 65 42.04 -11.11 -17.19
C VAL A 65 41.66 -11.98 -16.00
N VAL A 66 42.63 -12.79 -15.60
CA VAL A 66 42.55 -13.93 -14.69
C VAL A 66 43.04 -13.54 -13.29
N ALA A 67 42.30 -14.04 -12.30
CA ALA A 67 42.65 -14.48 -10.94
C ALA A 67 43.63 -13.70 -10.05
N THR A 68 43.25 -13.56 -8.78
CA THR A 68 43.96 -14.27 -7.69
C THR A 68 43.11 -14.33 -6.41
N GLU A 69 42.97 -15.55 -5.89
CA GLU A 69 42.48 -15.87 -4.55
C GLU A 69 43.68 -15.90 -3.57
N GLN A 70 43.47 -15.55 -2.29
CA GLN A 70 43.69 -16.39 -1.10
C GLN A 70 43.96 -15.60 0.22
N PRO A 71 43.77 -16.26 1.41
CA PRO A 71 43.42 -15.64 2.68
C PRO A 71 44.52 -15.72 3.77
N ASN A 72 44.36 -14.99 4.90
CA ASN A 72 44.78 -15.38 6.26
C ASN A 72 44.34 -14.30 7.28
N GLN A 73 43.52 -14.58 8.30
CA GLN A 73 43.80 -15.13 9.64
C GLN A 73 44.65 -14.27 10.62
N GLN A 74 43.92 -13.70 11.59
CA GLN A 74 44.07 -13.78 13.06
C GLN A 74 45.16 -13.01 13.85
N LEU A 75 44.72 -12.61 15.07
CA LEU A 75 45.43 -12.24 16.32
C LEU A 75 45.58 -10.71 16.54
N THR A 76 45.32 -10.07 17.69
CA THR A 76 44.99 -10.48 19.07
C THR A 76 44.61 -9.25 19.93
N SER A 77 43.81 -9.51 20.98
CA SER A 77 43.89 -8.99 22.37
C SER A 77 43.77 -7.49 22.73
N GLY A 78 42.88 -7.21 23.69
CA GLY A 78 43.16 -6.29 24.80
C GLY A 78 41.98 -5.46 25.29
N GLY A 79 41.53 -5.65 26.53
CA GLY A 79 40.74 -4.65 27.26
C GLY A 79 39.59 -5.17 28.12
N GLN A 80 39.92 -5.84 29.23
CA GLN A 80 39.01 -5.95 30.38
C GLN A 80 38.96 -4.60 31.11
N SER A 81 37.77 -4.15 31.55
CA SER A 81 37.64 -3.44 32.83
C SER A 81 36.18 -3.38 33.30
N SER A 82 35.90 -4.17 34.32
CA SER A 82 34.86 -3.96 35.33
C SER A 82 35.18 -2.73 36.18
N VAL A 83 34.16 -2.01 36.71
CA VAL A 83 33.96 -1.67 38.15
C VAL A 83 32.60 -0.94 38.29
N GLN A 84 31.93 -1.27 39.40
CA GLN A 84 30.65 -0.81 39.95
C GLN A 84 30.63 0.69 40.34
N THR A 85 29.46 1.27 40.61
CA THR A 85 29.04 1.79 41.94
C THR A 85 27.85 2.75 41.85
N SER A 86 26.86 2.51 42.72
CA SER A 86 25.65 3.30 42.99
C SER A 86 25.92 4.62 43.72
N VAL A 87 25.05 5.63 43.57
CA VAL A 87 24.58 6.49 44.69
C VAL A 87 23.28 7.25 44.34
N GLU A 88 22.45 7.40 45.37
CA GLU A 88 21.10 7.99 45.45
C GLU A 88 21.01 9.53 45.35
N GLN A 89 19.75 9.99 45.25
CA GLN A 89 19.13 11.33 45.19
C GLN A 89 19.39 12.23 46.44
N PRO A 90 18.65 13.33 46.78
CA PRO A 90 17.75 14.29 46.08
C PRO A 90 18.04 15.78 46.44
N ILE A 91 17.31 16.77 45.86
CA ILE A 91 16.76 18.02 46.47
C ILE A 91 15.93 18.77 45.38
N GLU A 92 14.60 18.95 45.48
CA GLU A 92 13.85 20.08 46.12
C GLU A 92 14.44 21.47 45.78
N GLN A 93 13.75 22.51 45.28
CA GLN A 93 12.41 23.04 45.57
C GLN A 93 12.09 24.29 44.68
N SER A 94 10.84 24.77 44.76
CA SER A 94 10.34 26.15 44.49
C SER A 94 9.85 26.46 43.05
N VAL A 95 8.55 26.44 42.71
CA VAL A 95 7.38 27.27 43.12
C VAL A 95 7.49 28.76 42.74
N GLN A 96 6.77 29.17 41.68
CA GLN A 96 5.85 30.33 41.64
C GLN A 96 5.19 30.57 40.26
N GLN A 97 3.86 30.41 40.21
CA GLN A 97 2.88 31.09 39.31
C GLN A 97 2.39 32.37 40.04
N PRO A 98 1.48 33.27 39.56
CA PRO A 98 0.80 33.43 38.25
C PRO A 98 0.69 34.90 37.74
N SER A 99 0.07 35.14 36.56
CA SER A 99 -0.90 36.24 36.27
C SER A 99 -1.16 36.34 34.75
N GLN A 100 -2.31 35.95 34.22
CA GLN A 100 -3.59 36.68 34.05
C GLN A 100 -3.84 37.16 32.59
N THR A 101 -5.09 36.92 32.19
CA THR A 101 -5.74 36.86 30.87
C THR A 101 -5.95 38.22 30.19
N PRO A 102 -6.37 38.25 28.91
CA PRO A 102 -7.77 38.66 28.68
C PRO A 102 -8.58 37.69 27.79
N PRO A 103 -9.92 37.66 27.98
CA PRO A 103 -10.83 36.77 27.28
C PRO A 103 -11.17 37.31 25.89
N GLN A 104 -11.05 36.48 24.85
CA GLN A 104 -11.61 36.79 23.54
C GLN A 104 -12.93 36.05 23.33
N SER A 105 -13.99 36.83 23.47
CA SER A 105 -15.22 36.85 22.67
C SER A 105 -15.69 35.55 22.02
N VAL A 106 -16.73 35.01 22.66
CA VAL A 106 -17.90 34.34 22.08
C VAL A 106 -18.06 34.47 20.57
N SER A 107 -18.05 33.33 19.89
CA SER A 107 -18.72 33.14 18.60
C SER A 107 -19.50 31.84 18.72
N VAL A 108 -20.75 31.95 19.15
CA VAL A 108 -21.75 30.89 19.07
C VAL A 108 -22.12 30.74 17.59
N GLY A 109 -21.24 30.11 16.84
CA GLY A 109 -21.61 29.52 15.56
C GLY A 109 -22.59 28.41 15.86
N SER A 110 -23.81 28.52 15.33
CA SER A 110 -24.75 27.42 15.27
C SER A 110 -24.10 26.30 14.48
N ALA A 111 -23.40 25.41 15.18
CA ALA A 111 -23.11 24.08 14.69
C ALA A 111 -24.48 23.41 14.55
N THR A 112 -25.05 23.51 13.34
CA THR A 112 -25.99 22.52 12.87
C THR A 112 -25.29 21.20 13.14
N GLN A 113 -25.77 20.47 14.14
CA GLN A 113 -25.32 19.12 14.42
C GLN A 113 -25.60 18.35 13.13
N GLN A 114 -24.61 18.31 12.25
CA GLN A 114 -24.52 17.27 11.24
C GLN A 114 -24.46 16.02 12.09
N THR A 115 -25.63 15.41 12.23
CA THR A 115 -25.78 14.08 12.78
C THR A 115 -24.71 13.29 12.08
N LEU A 116 -23.75 12.75 12.83
CA LEU A 116 -22.76 11.83 12.28
C LEU A 116 -23.56 10.63 11.81
N GLN A 117 -24.05 10.71 10.57
CA GLN A 117 -24.78 9.66 9.90
C GLN A 117 -23.72 8.62 9.60
N THR A 118 -23.45 7.78 10.60
CA THR A 118 -22.79 6.51 10.37
C THR A 118 -23.66 5.80 9.34
N PRO A 119 -23.11 5.42 8.17
CA PRO A 119 -23.90 4.73 7.19
C PRO A 119 -24.48 3.48 7.85
N ALA A 120 -25.80 3.34 7.80
CA ALA A 120 -26.53 2.27 8.47
C ALA A 120 -26.23 0.96 7.72
N GLY A 121 -25.20 0.23 8.17
CA GLY A 121 -24.81 -1.04 7.60
C GLY A 121 -23.61 -1.66 8.32
N LYS A 122 -23.41 -2.96 8.12
CA LYS A 122 -22.24 -3.67 8.66
C LYS A 122 -21.12 -3.62 7.63
N TYR A 123 -19.92 -3.30 8.09
CA TYR A 123 -18.75 -3.34 7.23
C TYR A 123 -18.20 -4.76 7.11
N TYR A 124 -17.74 -5.09 5.91
CA TYR A 124 -17.04 -6.34 5.65
C TYR A 124 -15.77 -6.09 4.85
N LEU A 125 -14.82 -7.00 5.04
CA LEU A 125 -13.56 -7.06 4.33
C LEU A 125 -13.57 -8.29 3.41
N ILE A 126 -13.41 -8.07 2.12
CA ILE A 126 -13.36 -9.12 1.10
C ILE A 126 -11.93 -9.27 0.60
N PHE A 127 -11.41 -10.50 0.61
CA PHE A 127 -10.12 -10.81 -0.01
C PHE A 127 -10.28 -10.92 -1.53
N ILE A 128 -9.74 -9.93 -2.24
CA ILE A 128 -9.72 -9.94 -3.71
C ILE A 128 -8.66 -10.91 -4.22
N ALA A 129 -7.46 -10.83 -3.64
CA ALA A 129 -6.32 -11.67 -3.99
C ALA A 129 -5.40 -11.79 -2.78
N THR A 130 -4.88 -12.98 -2.54
CA THR A 130 -3.85 -13.24 -1.53
C THR A 130 -3.11 -14.55 -1.84
N PRO A 131 -1.82 -14.68 -1.50
CA PRO A 131 -1.09 -15.95 -1.57
C PRO A 131 -1.69 -17.04 -0.65
N VAL A 132 -2.44 -16.64 0.38
CA VAL A 132 -3.09 -17.57 1.31
C VAL A 132 -4.36 -18.12 0.69
N SER A 133 -4.26 -19.27 0.00
CA SER A 133 -5.36 -19.82 -0.81
C SER A 133 -6.68 -20.00 -0.04
N ALA A 134 -6.62 -20.32 1.25
CA ALA A 134 -7.79 -20.49 2.11
C ALA A 134 -8.60 -19.19 2.32
N LEU A 135 -7.97 -18.02 2.14
CA LEU A 135 -8.61 -16.72 2.32
C LEU A 135 -9.10 -16.10 1.01
N ASN A 136 -8.71 -16.63 -0.16
CA ASN A 136 -9.12 -16.05 -1.45
C ASN A 136 -10.64 -16.03 -1.60
N LYS A 137 -11.20 -14.85 -1.94
CA LYS A 137 -12.64 -14.59 -2.07
C LYS A 137 -13.45 -14.75 -0.78
N SER A 138 -12.78 -14.94 0.37
CA SER A 138 -13.46 -14.94 1.67
C SER A 138 -13.94 -13.53 2.02
N LYS A 139 -14.98 -13.47 2.85
CA LYS A 139 -15.60 -12.25 3.36
C LYS A 139 -15.61 -12.34 4.88
N LEU A 140 -15.02 -11.35 5.55
CA LEU A 140 -14.95 -11.27 7.01
C LEU A 140 -15.75 -10.05 7.50
N PRO A 141 -16.58 -10.20 8.55
CA PRO A 141 -17.22 -9.06 9.19
C PRO A 141 -16.18 -8.20 9.92
N LEU A 142 -16.39 -6.88 9.92
CA LEU A 142 -15.65 -5.95 10.75
C LEU A 142 -16.53 -5.57 11.96
N GLU A 143 -16.35 -6.32 13.06
CA GLU A 143 -17.17 -6.25 14.27
C GLU A 143 -16.76 -5.08 15.20
N PHE A 144 -17.07 -3.85 14.76
CA PHE A 144 -16.77 -2.63 15.53
C PHE A 144 -17.66 -2.41 16.77
N ASP A 145 -18.69 -3.24 16.93
CA ASP A 145 -19.49 -3.35 18.14
C ASP A 145 -18.76 -4.10 19.26
N VAL A 146 -17.77 -4.93 18.91
CA VAL A 146 -16.93 -5.69 19.84
C VAL A 146 -15.57 -5.01 20.04
N PHE A 147 -15.00 -4.44 18.96
CA PHE A 147 -13.67 -3.84 18.97
C PHE A 147 -13.71 -2.38 18.52
N GLU A 148 -13.11 -1.47 19.29
CA GLU A 148 -12.93 -0.07 18.86
C GLU A 148 -12.07 0.05 17.59
N SER A 149 -11.12 -0.88 17.44
CA SER A 149 -10.26 -0.99 16.27
C SER A 149 -9.90 -2.45 15.99
N ILE A 150 -9.70 -2.76 14.72
CA ILE A 150 -9.43 -4.11 14.21
C ILE A 150 -8.00 -4.14 13.70
N SER A 151 -7.15 -4.89 14.39
CA SER A 151 -5.76 -5.11 13.98
C SER A 151 -5.66 -6.16 12.88
N ILE A 152 -4.75 -5.92 11.93
CA ILE A 152 -4.48 -6.80 10.80
C ILE A 152 -2.98 -7.12 10.77
N GLY A 153 -2.64 -8.39 10.62
CA GLY A 153 -1.26 -8.82 10.46
C GLY A 153 -1.11 -10.34 10.40
N ARG A 154 0.12 -10.81 10.20
CA ARG A 154 0.40 -12.26 10.13
C ARG A 154 0.47 -12.96 11.48
N SER A 155 0.62 -12.20 12.56
CA SER A 155 0.68 -12.77 13.91
C SER A 155 -0.72 -13.23 14.35
N PRO A 156 -0.86 -14.34 15.09
CA PRO A 156 -2.13 -14.76 15.67
C PRO A 156 -2.68 -13.79 16.73
N GLU A 157 -1.91 -12.78 17.14
CA GLU A 157 -2.34 -11.73 18.07
C GLU A 157 -3.29 -10.70 17.44
N ASN A 158 -3.44 -10.68 16.11
CA ASN A 158 -4.34 -9.75 15.44
C ASN A 158 -5.77 -10.28 15.39
N VAL A 159 -6.74 -9.36 15.33
CA VAL A 159 -8.15 -9.72 15.12
C VAL A 159 -8.33 -10.38 13.75
N ILE A 160 -7.74 -9.79 12.70
CA ILE A 160 -7.68 -10.40 11.37
C ILE A 160 -6.28 -10.91 11.12
N VAL A 161 -6.15 -12.24 11.13
CA VAL A 161 -4.88 -12.93 10.87
C VAL A 161 -4.76 -13.26 9.39
N ILE A 162 -3.73 -12.74 8.75
CA ILE A 162 -3.39 -13.04 7.35
C ILE A 162 -2.01 -13.69 7.35
N PRO A 163 -1.90 -15.03 7.30
CA PRO A 163 -0.64 -15.76 7.44
C PRO A 163 0.23 -15.69 6.17
N ASP A 164 0.49 -14.47 5.70
CA ASP A 164 1.31 -14.12 4.56
C ASP A 164 2.70 -13.66 5.06
N PRO A 165 3.81 -14.29 4.63
CA PRO A 165 5.17 -13.87 4.99
C PRO A 165 5.51 -12.42 4.63
N GLU A 166 4.86 -11.84 3.62
CA GLU A 166 5.09 -10.46 3.18
C GLU A 166 4.28 -9.43 3.99
N ILE A 167 3.41 -9.89 4.89
CA ILE A 167 2.68 -9.05 5.84
C ILE A 167 3.43 -9.04 7.18
N SER A 168 3.68 -7.86 7.73
CA SER A 168 4.24 -7.70 9.08
C SER A 168 3.37 -8.33 10.17
N ARG A 169 4.00 -8.69 11.31
CA ARG A 169 3.30 -9.33 12.44
C ARG A 169 2.12 -8.50 12.94
N ARG A 170 2.30 -7.19 13.08
CA ARG A 170 1.23 -6.18 13.21
C ARG A 170 1.45 -5.23 12.04
N HIS A 171 0.51 -5.17 11.10
CA HIS A 171 0.73 -4.52 9.81
C HIS A 171 -0.04 -3.21 9.71
N ALA A 172 -1.35 -3.27 9.96
CA ALA A 172 -2.23 -2.12 9.89
C ALA A 172 -3.33 -2.24 10.94
N ILE A 173 -4.00 -1.14 11.20
CA ILE A 173 -5.20 -1.08 12.02
C ILE A 173 -6.31 -0.39 11.25
N ILE A 174 -7.54 -0.91 11.38
CA ILE A 174 -8.74 -0.26 10.88
C ILE A 174 -9.56 0.21 12.09
N SER A 175 -9.97 1.47 12.13
CA SER A 175 -10.84 2.01 13.18
C SER A 175 -12.11 2.60 12.59
N LEU A 176 -13.16 2.66 13.40
CA LEU A 176 -14.42 3.31 13.07
C LEU A 176 -14.60 4.53 13.98
N GLU A 177 -14.48 5.73 13.43
CA GLU A 177 -14.57 6.99 14.18
C GLU A 177 -15.57 7.92 13.54
N GLY A 178 -16.54 8.38 14.32
CA GLY A 178 -17.57 9.28 13.82
C GLY A 178 -18.35 8.72 12.62
N GLY A 179 -18.48 7.38 12.55
CA GLY A 179 -19.16 6.68 11.46
C GLY A 179 -18.33 6.49 10.19
N LYS A 180 -17.06 6.91 10.19
CA LYS A 180 -16.14 6.78 9.07
C LYS A 180 -15.08 5.73 9.39
N LEU A 181 -14.74 4.91 8.41
CA LEU A 181 -13.63 3.98 8.53
C LEU A 181 -12.32 4.68 8.25
N TYR A 182 -11.30 4.30 8.99
CA TYR A 182 -9.93 4.74 8.79
C TYR A 182 -8.99 3.55 8.78
N ILE A 183 -7.88 3.68 8.06
CA ILE A 183 -6.76 2.75 8.10
C ILE A 183 -5.48 3.49 8.43
N GLU A 184 -4.64 2.86 9.25
CA GLU A 184 -3.30 3.33 9.56
C GLU A 184 -2.29 2.18 9.37
N ASP A 185 -1.18 2.47 8.70
CA ASP A 185 -0.04 1.54 8.62
C ASP A 185 0.78 1.60 9.91
N LEU A 186 1.13 0.45 10.48
CA LEU A 186 1.87 0.36 11.74
C LEU A 186 3.38 0.20 11.51
N ASN A 187 3.94 0.99 10.59
CA ASN A 187 5.33 0.87 10.12
C ASN A 187 5.62 -0.53 9.59
N SER A 188 4.75 -1.03 8.73
CA SER A 188 4.92 -2.34 8.11
C SER A 188 6.13 -2.34 7.17
N THR A 189 6.73 -3.52 6.98
CA THR A 189 7.97 -3.66 6.18
C THR A 189 7.73 -3.38 4.70
N ASN A 190 6.61 -3.86 4.18
CA ASN A 190 6.27 -3.78 2.76
C ASN A 190 5.17 -2.73 2.47
N GLY A 191 4.67 -2.03 3.49
CA GLY A 191 3.71 -0.95 3.37
C GLY A 191 2.24 -1.39 3.21
N THR A 192 1.37 -0.46 3.55
CA THR A 192 -0.07 -0.46 3.26
C THR A 192 -0.37 0.59 2.19
N TYR A 193 -1.19 0.24 1.21
CA TYR A 193 -1.53 1.13 0.09
C TYR A 193 -3.04 1.17 -0.17
N LEU A 194 -3.53 2.31 -0.64
CA LEU A 194 -4.90 2.48 -1.13
C LEU A 194 -4.94 2.76 -2.61
N TYR A 195 -5.91 2.15 -3.29
CA TYR A 195 -6.16 2.43 -4.69
C TYR A 195 -6.96 3.72 -4.86
N ASP A 196 -6.42 4.67 -5.63
CA ASP A 196 -7.06 5.96 -5.93
C ASP A 196 -7.94 5.94 -7.21
N GLY A 197 -8.12 4.77 -7.82
CA GLY A 197 -8.79 4.61 -9.12
C GLY A 197 -7.83 4.56 -10.31
N LYS A 198 -6.55 4.87 -10.10
CA LYS A 198 -5.49 4.78 -11.12
C LYS A 198 -4.32 3.95 -10.64
N LEU A 199 -3.79 4.26 -9.45
CA LEU A 199 -2.60 3.67 -8.85
C LEU A 199 -2.79 3.41 -7.36
N PHE A 200 -1.94 2.55 -6.80
CA PHE A 200 -1.84 2.38 -5.35
C PHE A 200 -0.92 3.44 -4.74
N GLN A 201 -1.45 4.21 -3.80
CA GLN A 201 -0.74 5.22 -3.04
C GLN A 201 -0.46 4.72 -1.62
N PRO A 202 0.73 4.97 -1.06
CA PRO A 202 1.03 4.57 0.32
C PRO A 202 0.12 5.32 1.30
N VAL A 203 -0.40 4.60 2.28
CA VAL A 203 -1.11 5.20 3.41
C VAL A 203 -0.13 6.03 4.24
N LYS A 204 -0.50 7.28 4.55
CA LYS A 204 0.31 8.20 5.35
C LYS A 204 -0.47 8.60 6.60
N GLY A 205 -0.03 8.13 7.76
CA GLY A 205 -0.78 8.29 9.00
C GLY A 205 -2.17 7.67 8.87
N LYS A 206 -3.18 8.41 9.33
CA LYS A 206 -4.57 7.98 9.30
C LYS A 206 -5.29 8.40 8.03
N GLN A 207 -5.79 7.43 7.29
CA GLN A 207 -6.44 7.65 6.00
C GLN A 207 -7.86 7.09 5.98
N GLU A 208 -8.82 7.90 5.53
CA GLU A 208 -10.24 7.50 5.43
C GLU A 208 -10.43 6.41 4.38
N LEU A 209 -11.25 5.41 4.71
CA LEU A 209 -11.69 4.32 3.85
C LEU A 209 -13.16 4.49 3.51
N ALA A 210 -13.47 4.68 2.23
CA ALA A 210 -14.84 4.67 1.75
C ALA A 210 -15.30 3.23 1.47
N PRO A 211 -16.61 2.94 1.51
CA PRO A 211 -17.15 1.72 0.94
C PRO A 211 -16.68 1.55 -0.51
N GLY A 212 -16.19 0.36 -0.84
CA GLY A 212 -15.59 0.05 -2.14
C GLY A 212 -14.09 0.29 -2.23
N SER A 213 -13.46 0.94 -1.24
CA SER A 213 -12.01 1.14 -1.19
C SER A 213 -11.26 -0.19 -1.30
N ILE A 214 -10.19 -0.17 -2.09
CA ILE A 214 -9.29 -1.31 -2.28
C ILE A 214 -7.98 -1.02 -1.56
N ILE A 215 -7.59 -1.93 -0.69
CA ILE A 215 -6.40 -1.86 0.15
C ILE A 215 -5.43 -2.93 -0.34
N LYS A 216 -4.14 -2.60 -0.46
CA LYS A 216 -3.07 -3.57 -0.66
C LYS A 216 -2.19 -3.61 0.59
N LEU A 217 -2.00 -4.80 1.15
CA LEU A 217 -1.09 -5.07 2.27
C LEU A 217 0.11 -5.84 1.74
N GLY A 218 1.30 -5.32 2.02
CA GLY A 218 2.54 -5.87 1.47
C GLY A 218 2.52 -5.94 -0.06
N SER A 219 3.08 -7.02 -0.61
CA SER A 219 3.26 -7.14 -2.06
C SER A 219 2.01 -7.65 -2.77
N ASN A 220 1.35 -8.68 -2.21
CA ASN A 220 0.42 -9.53 -2.98
C ASN A 220 -0.97 -9.73 -2.35
N THR A 221 -1.26 -9.12 -1.19
CA THR A 221 -2.58 -9.24 -0.56
C THR A 221 -3.43 -7.99 -0.83
N MET A 222 -4.57 -8.16 -1.50
CA MET A 222 -5.53 -7.11 -1.82
C MET A 222 -6.91 -7.37 -1.21
N LEU A 223 -7.46 -6.35 -0.58
CA LEU A 223 -8.68 -6.38 0.21
C LEU A 223 -9.64 -5.31 -0.30
N LYS A 224 -10.96 -5.54 -0.17
CA LYS A 224 -12.00 -4.56 -0.48
C LYS A 224 -12.91 -4.35 0.71
N ILE A 225 -13.20 -3.09 1.02
CA ILE A 225 -14.22 -2.72 1.99
C ILE A 225 -15.59 -2.71 1.31
N VAL A 226 -16.59 -3.32 1.93
CA VAL A 226 -17.98 -3.23 1.52
C VAL A 226 -18.88 -2.94 2.72
N ILE A 227 -20.06 -2.40 2.45
CA ILE A 227 -21.11 -2.16 3.43
C ILE A 227 -22.37 -2.87 2.95
N GLU A 228 -23.10 -3.51 3.87
CA GLU A 228 -24.40 -4.16 3.63
C GLU A 228 -25.41 -3.81 4.72
#